data_AF-A0A7T0PEF1-F1
#
_entry.id   AF-A0A7T0PEF1-F1
#
_cell.length_a   1.000
_cell.length_b   1.000
_cell.length_c   1.000
_cell.angle_alpha   90.00
_cell.angle_beta   90.00
_cell.angle_gamma   90.00
#
_symmetry.space_group_name_H-M   'P 1'
#
loop_
_entity.id
_entity.type
_entity.pdbx_description
1 polymer ?
#
loop_
_entity_poly.entity_id
_entity_poly.type
_entity_poly.pdbx_seq_one_letter_code
_entity_poly.pdbx_strand_id
1 'polypeptide(L)'
;MAVWSPESPSSAERAAALHEKVTGRAPATVASAPATWVLIGENVDHFGGVTVVGLSHQRVSAAVSPRPDDVLRVTVRAAGGFSLSEETALASLVDAPLPAPTAPLENRALRRVAGLVQTLTSRQVLPRDTAGLDITIASDITAGGGLGALYAGDTALALALADLAGADELDEAPTRARLAEICSAAASSHSSLSILRARHTAALRGQGDSVCVIDYADGSVTHAPHPGKLGVRIFSVARSLGAPHGDQAERITARRTFIDDACTNFGVASLRQLPNAVERVVEWVEARREVSGPDTAPDPEKAREWVRYCETETLRSLAAAKALRSRRSDELFTLLNSPSEAHDIETPDDLVALALERGAVSARPAAAGMSQAVIAFVPLRGADAFLEAMGADFEVVEVSPGVVAGVDKL
;
A
#
# COMPACT_ATOMS: atom_id res chain seq x y z
N MET A 1 24.36 3.16 -5.81
CA MET A 1 24.95 3.18 -4.43
C MET A 1 23.92 2.50 -3.56
N ALA A 2 24.24 1.42 -2.83
CA ALA A 2 23.23 0.70 -2.05
C ALA A 2 22.43 1.67 -1.16
N VAL A 3 21.12 1.76 -1.37
CA VAL A 3 20.23 2.78 -0.75
C VAL A 3 19.97 2.50 0.73
N TRP A 4 20.60 1.47 1.31
CA TRP A 4 20.34 1.11 2.70
C TRP A 4 21.59 0.74 3.47
N SER A 5 21.92 1.60 4.44
CA SER A 5 22.55 1.23 5.70
C SER A 5 21.46 1.40 6.77
N PRO A 6 21.37 0.56 7.81
CA PRO A 6 20.56 0.86 8.99
C PRO A 6 21.06 2.19 9.57
N GLU A 7 20.36 3.28 9.28
CA GLU A 7 20.70 4.58 9.83
C GLU A 7 20.49 4.51 11.35
N SER A 8 21.57 4.72 12.10
CA SER A 8 21.50 5.15 13.49
C SER A 8 21.53 6.68 13.47
N PRO A 9 20.55 7.38 14.03
CA PRO A 9 19.41 6.89 14.82
C PRO A 9 18.23 6.38 13.97
N SER A 10 17.35 5.57 14.58
CA SER A 10 16.13 4.98 13.98
C SER A 10 15.12 6.03 13.47
N SER A 11 14.16 5.64 12.63
CA SER A 11 13.12 6.56 12.13
C SER A 11 12.32 7.22 13.25
N ALA A 12 12.03 6.51 14.35
CA ALA A 12 11.26 7.05 15.48
C ALA A 12 12.05 8.12 16.23
N GLU A 13 13.32 7.84 16.54
CA GLU A 13 14.23 8.81 17.16
C GLU A 13 14.45 10.04 16.25
N ARG A 14 14.58 9.84 14.93
CA ARG A 14 14.69 10.94 13.96
C ARG A 14 13.42 11.79 13.91
N ALA A 15 12.23 11.16 13.93
CA ALA A 15 10.96 11.87 13.97
C ALA A 15 10.84 12.70 15.24
N ALA A 16 11.15 12.14 16.41
CA ALA A 16 11.06 12.84 17.68
C ALA A 16 12.07 13.99 17.81
N ALA A 17 13.33 13.75 17.44
CA ALA A 17 14.36 14.80 17.48
C ALA A 17 14.04 15.95 16.52
N LEU A 18 13.52 15.63 15.32
CA LEU A 18 13.05 16.65 14.38
C LEU A 18 11.82 17.39 14.92
N HIS A 19 10.89 16.68 15.55
CA HIS A 19 9.70 17.27 16.17
C HIS A 19 10.06 18.25 17.27
N GLU A 20 10.98 17.87 18.16
CA GLU A 20 11.47 18.75 19.22
C GLU A 20 12.20 19.97 18.64
N LYS A 21 12.99 19.78 17.58
CA LYS A 21 13.68 20.88 16.91
C LYS A 21 12.71 21.90 16.31
N VAL A 22 11.60 21.46 15.70
CA VAL A 22 10.65 22.36 15.01
C VAL A 22 9.59 22.96 15.94
N THR A 23 9.20 22.25 17.00
CA THR A 23 8.15 22.69 17.94
C THR A 23 8.71 23.27 19.25
N GLY A 24 9.97 23.00 19.57
CA GLY A 24 10.62 23.36 20.83
C GLY A 24 10.23 22.46 22.01
N ARG A 25 9.53 21.34 21.78
CA ARG A 25 9.10 20.39 22.83
C ARG A 25 9.14 18.94 22.32
N ALA A 26 9.40 18.00 23.22
CA ALA A 26 9.25 16.58 22.90
C ALA A 26 7.83 16.26 22.39
N PRO A 27 7.68 15.31 21.44
CA PRO A 27 6.36 14.90 20.96
C PRO A 27 5.53 14.27 22.07
N ALA A 28 4.21 14.43 22.01
CA ALA A 28 3.31 13.79 22.97
C ALA A 28 3.23 12.26 22.74
N THR A 29 3.32 11.85 21.47
CA THR A 29 3.31 10.44 21.07
C THR A 29 4.11 10.25 19.78
N VAL A 30 4.68 9.06 19.63
CA VAL A 30 5.37 8.62 18.43
C VAL A 30 4.89 7.21 18.09
N ALA A 31 4.56 6.97 16.83
CA ALA A 31 4.27 5.63 16.34
C ALA A 31 4.96 5.38 15.01
N SER A 32 5.16 4.11 14.68
CA SER A 32 5.80 3.70 13.44
C SER A 32 5.08 2.54 12.77
N ALA A 33 5.24 2.45 11.46
CA ALA A 33 4.67 1.39 10.64
C ALA A 33 5.68 0.86 9.62
N PRO A 34 5.63 -0.44 9.32
CA PRO A 34 6.56 -1.07 8.39
C PRO A 34 6.22 -0.77 6.93
N ALA A 35 7.25 -0.87 6.09
CA ALA A 35 7.10 -1.10 4.67
C ALA A 35 6.25 -2.36 4.41
N THR A 36 5.54 -2.35 3.29
CA THR A 36 4.75 -3.50 2.83
C THR A 36 5.10 -3.83 1.38
N TRP A 37 5.07 -5.10 1.03
CA TRP A 37 5.32 -5.56 -0.33
C TRP A 37 4.27 -6.61 -0.71
N VAL A 38 3.81 -6.58 -1.94
CA VAL A 38 2.77 -7.49 -2.42
C VAL A 38 3.46 -8.70 -3.04
N LEU A 39 3.06 -9.89 -2.61
CA LEU A 39 3.52 -11.14 -3.18
C LEU A 39 2.74 -11.45 -4.46
N ILE A 40 1.42 -11.33 -4.39
CA ILE A 40 0.46 -11.60 -5.47
C ILE A 40 -0.93 -11.08 -5.08
N GLY A 41 -1.82 -10.83 -6.04
CA GLY A 41 -3.20 -10.43 -5.79
C GLY A 41 -3.45 -8.94 -5.89
N GLU A 42 -2.77 -8.25 -6.80
CA GLU A 42 -2.99 -6.83 -7.06
C GLU A 42 -4.31 -6.56 -7.80
N ASN A 43 -5.01 -5.50 -7.37
CA ASN A 43 -6.24 -4.99 -7.99
C ASN A 43 -7.45 -5.94 -7.95
N VAL A 44 -7.45 -6.95 -7.08
CA VAL A 44 -8.58 -7.89 -6.91
C VAL A 44 -9.45 -7.60 -5.69
N ASP A 45 -9.12 -6.59 -4.89
CA ASP A 45 -9.79 -6.32 -3.62
C ASP A 45 -11.26 -5.89 -3.80
N HIS A 46 -11.56 -5.09 -4.83
CA HIS A 46 -12.95 -4.72 -5.17
C HIS A 46 -13.75 -5.90 -5.75
N PHE A 47 -13.09 -6.88 -6.37
CA PHE A 47 -13.72 -8.10 -6.86
C PHE A 47 -14.11 -9.07 -5.72
N GLY A 48 -13.65 -8.80 -4.49
CA GLY A 48 -13.72 -9.72 -3.36
C GLY A 48 -12.56 -10.73 -3.36
N GLY A 49 -11.51 -10.50 -4.15
CA GLY A 49 -10.40 -11.42 -4.33
C GLY A 49 -9.49 -11.57 -3.11
N VAL A 50 -8.36 -12.27 -3.32
CA VAL A 50 -7.35 -12.53 -2.29
C VAL A 50 -6.05 -11.82 -2.64
N THR A 51 -5.51 -11.07 -1.68
CA THR A 51 -4.20 -10.42 -1.79
C THR A 51 -3.26 -10.96 -0.72
N VAL A 52 -2.02 -11.26 -1.11
CA VAL A 52 -0.97 -11.74 -0.20
C VAL A 52 0.11 -10.66 -0.03
N VAL A 53 0.32 -10.19 1.18
CA VAL A 53 1.19 -9.03 1.48
C VAL A 53 2.16 -9.37 2.62
N GLY A 54 3.45 -9.07 2.43
CA GLY A 54 4.47 -9.18 3.46
C GLY A 54 4.85 -7.83 4.07
N LEU A 55 5.49 -7.90 5.23
CA LEU A 55 6.11 -6.74 5.89
C LEU A 55 7.59 -6.65 5.52
N SER A 56 8.14 -5.44 5.52
CA SER A 56 9.58 -5.19 5.43
C SER A 56 10.08 -4.33 6.58
N HIS A 57 11.34 -4.52 6.94
CA HIS A 57 12.04 -3.88 8.05
C HIS A 57 12.10 -2.34 7.99
N GLN A 58 12.13 -1.71 6.80
CA GLN A 58 12.10 -0.25 6.68
C GLN A 58 10.80 0.31 7.27
N ARG A 59 10.87 1.47 7.92
CA ARG A 59 9.71 2.05 8.62
C ARG A 59 9.45 3.50 8.23
N VAL A 60 8.23 3.94 8.48
CA VAL A 60 7.86 5.35 8.62
C VAL A 60 7.45 5.56 10.06
N SER A 61 7.89 6.66 10.66
CA SER A 61 7.50 7.10 12.00
C SER A 61 6.81 8.46 11.94
N ALA A 62 5.78 8.63 12.76
CA ALA A 62 5.05 9.89 12.93
C ALA A 62 5.09 10.28 14.42
N ALA A 63 5.58 11.49 14.68
CA ALA A 63 5.59 12.15 15.98
C ALA A 63 4.53 13.25 15.98
N VAL A 64 3.71 13.31 17.04
CA VAL A 64 2.53 14.18 17.08
C VAL A 64 2.41 14.90 18.42
N SER A 65 2.03 16.18 18.38
CA SER A 65 1.63 16.97 19.56
C SER A 65 0.36 17.78 19.28
N PRO A 66 -0.53 17.94 20.28
CA PRO A 66 -1.71 18.78 20.14
C PRO A 66 -1.34 20.26 20.20
N ARG A 67 -2.13 21.09 19.50
CA ARG A 67 -2.05 22.55 19.54
C ARG A 67 -3.39 23.15 19.97
N PRO A 68 -3.39 24.37 20.54
CA PRO A 68 -4.63 25.04 20.96
C PRO A 68 -5.32 25.84 19.84
N ASP A 69 -4.67 26.07 18.70
CA ASP A 69 -5.20 26.77 17.52
C ASP A 69 -5.67 25.76 16.45
N ASP A 70 -6.34 26.17 15.38
CA ASP A 70 -6.86 25.25 14.32
C ASP A 70 -5.84 24.92 13.21
N VAL A 71 -4.55 24.95 13.55
CA VAL A 71 -3.45 24.91 12.59
C VAL A 71 -2.79 23.54 12.55
N LEU A 72 -2.54 23.05 11.34
CA LEU A 72 -1.76 21.87 11.07
C LEU A 72 -0.34 22.29 10.68
N ARG A 73 0.65 21.96 11.51
CA ARG A 73 2.07 22.03 11.12
C ARG A 73 2.53 20.65 10.71
N VAL A 74 2.97 20.48 9.47
CA VAL A 74 3.45 19.20 8.94
C VAL A 74 4.90 19.34 8.52
N THR A 75 5.78 18.55 9.15
CA THR A 75 7.17 18.39 8.73
C THR A 75 7.37 16.95 8.26
N VAL A 76 7.96 16.75 7.09
CA VAL A 76 8.31 15.42 6.56
C VAL A 76 9.77 15.40 6.17
N ARG A 77 10.47 14.33 6.55
CA ARG A 77 11.80 14.01 6.05
C ARG A 77 11.86 12.55 5.63
N ALA A 78 11.95 12.30 4.34
CA ALA A 78 11.98 10.95 3.79
C ALA A 78 13.32 10.62 3.14
N ALA A 79 13.66 9.34 3.15
CA ALA A 79 14.71 8.79 2.30
C ALA A 79 14.48 9.18 0.82
N GLY A 80 15.57 9.37 0.07
CA GLY A 80 15.53 9.85 -1.31
C GLY A 80 15.39 11.37 -1.47
N GLY A 81 15.55 12.13 -0.38
CA GLY A 81 15.70 13.59 -0.44
C GLY A 81 14.40 14.40 -0.40
N PHE A 82 13.23 13.76 -0.28
CA PHE A 82 11.97 14.47 -0.12
C PHE A 82 11.87 15.09 1.29
N SER A 83 11.61 16.40 1.33
CA SER A 83 11.39 17.15 2.58
C SER A 83 10.26 18.16 2.43
N LEU A 84 9.44 18.28 3.47
CA LEU A 84 8.31 19.21 3.54
C LEU A 84 8.32 19.88 4.92
N SER A 85 7.98 21.16 4.99
CA SER A 85 7.75 21.87 6.25
C SER A 85 6.76 23.00 6.01
N GLU A 86 5.50 22.78 6.38
CA GLU A 86 4.40 23.71 6.09
C GLU A 86 3.48 23.87 7.30
N GLU A 87 2.85 25.03 7.42
CA GLU A 87 1.90 25.38 8.48
C GLU A 87 0.65 26.00 7.85
N THR A 88 -0.51 25.36 8.00
CA THR A 88 -1.75 25.77 7.34
C THR A 88 -2.97 25.38 8.18
N ALA A 89 -4.04 26.17 8.15
CA ALA A 89 -5.29 25.82 8.83
C ALA A 89 -5.85 24.49 8.30
N LEU A 90 -6.27 23.60 9.21
CA LEU A 90 -6.78 22.27 8.84
C LEU A 90 -7.97 22.37 7.89
N ALA A 91 -8.92 23.25 8.19
CA ALA A 91 -10.11 23.51 7.38
C ALA A 91 -9.75 23.89 5.93
N SER A 92 -8.75 24.76 5.74
CA SER A 92 -8.32 25.19 4.40
C SER A 92 -7.78 24.04 3.54
N LEU A 93 -7.12 23.05 4.14
CA LEU A 93 -6.62 21.88 3.41
C LEU A 93 -7.74 20.91 3.05
N VAL A 94 -8.75 20.74 3.90
CA VAL A 94 -9.83 19.77 3.69
C VAL A 94 -10.94 20.29 2.80
N ASP A 95 -11.23 21.59 2.86
CA ASP A 95 -12.27 22.25 2.05
C ASP A 95 -11.78 22.56 0.63
N ALA A 96 -10.46 22.59 0.42
CA ALA A 96 -9.88 22.72 -0.90
C ALA A 96 -10.20 21.50 -1.79
N PRO A 97 -10.37 21.71 -3.11
CA PRO A 97 -10.47 20.62 -4.07
C PRO A 97 -9.31 19.64 -3.94
N LEU A 98 -9.57 18.36 -4.21
CA LEU A 98 -8.50 17.35 -4.23
C LEU A 98 -7.42 17.76 -5.24
N PRO A 99 -6.12 17.80 -4.85
CA PRO A 99 -5.06 18.16 -5.77
C PRO A 99 -4.99 17.17 -6.94
N ALA A 100 -4.79 17.68 -8.16
CA ALA A 100 -4.59 16.86 -9.34
C ALA A 100 -3.37 15.93 -9.19
N PRO A 101 -3.30 14.80 -9.92
CA PRO A 101 -2.12 13.91 -9.92
C PRO A 101 -0.81 14.62 -10.27
N THR A 102 -0.88 15.69 -11.07
CA THR A 102 0.27 16.52 -11.49
C THR A 102 0.64 17.62 -10.52
N ALA A 103 -0.13 17.83 -9.44
CA ALA A 103 0.18 18.83 -8.43
C ALA A 103 1.49 18.49 -7.70
N PRO A 104 2.19 19.52 -7.15
CA PRO A 104 3.38 19.32 -6.33
C PRO A 104 3.17 18.26 -5.24
N LEU A 105 4.20 17.45 -4.99
CA LEU A 105 4.12 16.34 -4.04
C LEU A 105 3.79 16.84 -2.63
N GLU A 106 4.27 18.02 -2.27
CA GLU A 106 4.01 18.74 -1.03
C GLU A 106 2.51 18.96 -0.81
N ASN A 107 1.82 19.51 -1.80
CA ASN A 107 0.37 19.76 -1.75
C ASN A 107 -0.42 18.45 -1.61
N ARG A 108 -0.01 17.42 -2.35
CA ARG A 108 -0.64 16.08 -2.27
C ARG A 108 -0.41 15.43 -0.91
N ALA A 109 0.80 15.54 -0.36
CA ALA A 109 1.14 15.01 0.96
C ALA A 109 0.36 15.72 2.08
N LEU A 110 0.29 17.06 2.05
CA LEU A 110 -0.51 17.84 3.00
C LEU A 110 -1.98 17.47 2.95
N ARG A 111 -2.57 17.33 1.76
CA ARG A 111 -3.97 16.93 1.62
C ARG A 111 -4.23 15.55 2.21
N ARG A 112 -3.32 14.59 2.01
CA ARG A 112 -3.42 13.23 2.55
C ARG A 112 -3.37 13.23 4.08
N VAL A 113 -2.42 13.96 4.67
CA VAL A 113 -2.30 14.11 6.14
C VAL A 113 -3.56 14.75 6.73
N ALA A 114 -3.99 15.89 6.19
CA ALA A 114 -5.19 16.59 6.65
C ALA A 114 -6.46 15.74 6.50
N GLY A 115 -6.57 15.01 5.39
CA GLY A 115 -7.68 14.10 5.14
C GLY A 115 -7.74 12.92 6.13
N LEU A 116 -6.58 12.38 6.54
CA LEU A 116 -6.54 11.35 7.57
C LEU A 116 -6.99 11.89 8.93
N VAL A 117 -6.52 13.07 9.32
CA VAL A 117 -6.98 13.75 10.55
C VAL A 117 -8.50 13.96 10.51
N GLN A 118 -9.03 14.53 9.43
CA GLN A 118 -10.48 14.73 9.23
C GLN A 118 -11.26 13.41 9.31
N THR A 119 -10.74 12.35 8.68
CA THR A 119 -11.41 11.05 8.67
C THR A 119 -11.43 10.44 10.08
N LEU A 120 -10.31 10.49 10.82
CA LEU A 120 -10.25 10.02 12.21
C LEU A 120 -11.19 10.79 13.14
N THR A 121 -11.32 12.10 12.95
CA THR A 121 -12.30 12.94 13.69
C THR A 121 -13.74 12.56 13.34
N SER A 122 -14.06 12.44 12.05
CA SER A 122 -15.42 12.07 11.60
C SER A 122 -15.84 10.67 12.06
N ARG A 123 -14.86 9.76 12.19
CA ARG A 123 -15.03 8.39 12.66
C ARG A 123 -14.91 8.26 14.18
N GLN A 124 -14.78 9.36 14.92
CA GLN A 124 -14.70 9.39 16.39
C GLN A 124 -13.55 8.54 16.96
N VAL A 125 -12.42 8.50 16.25
CA VAL A 125 -11.14 8.06 16.83
C VAL A 125 -10.47 9.24 17.51
N LEU A 126 -10.51 10.41 16.84
CA LEU A 126 -10.17 11.69 17.44
C LEU A 126 -11.43 12.38 17.98
N PRO A 127 -11.32 13.16 19.07
CA PRO A 127 -12.39 14.05 19.53
C PRO A 127 -12.85 15.03 18.45
N ARG A 128 -14.14 15.39 18.44
CA ARG A 128 -14.70 16.32 17.42
C ARG A 128 -14.16 17.75 17.55
N ASP A 129 -13.69 18.11 18.74
CA ASP A 129 -13.04 19.35 19.11
C ASP A 129 -11.51 19.25 19.03
N THR A 130 -10.98 18.25 18.33
CA THR A 130 -9.55 18.23 17.97
C THR A 130 -9.23 19.50 17.20
N ALA A 131 -8.43 20.37 17.82
CA ALA A 131 -7.91 21.59 17.23
C ALA A 131 -6.74 21.24 16.29
N GLY A 132 -5.66 22.01 16.38
CA GLY A 132 -4.47 21.89 15.58
C GLY A 132 -3.53 20.81 16.07
N LEU A 133 -2.57 20.47 15.22
CA LEU A 133 -1.60 19.42 15.45
C LEU A 133 -0.25 19.84 14.90
N ASP A 134 0.81 19.61 15.67
CA ASP A 134 2.16 19.50 15.11
C ASP A 134 2.39 18.02 14.74
N ILE A 135 2.76 17.77 13.49
CA ILE A 135 3.01 16.43 12.94
C ILE A 135 4.39 16.42 12.29
N THR A 136 5.25 15.50 12.73
CA THR A 136 6.57 15.27 12.14
C THR A 136 6.69 13.83 11.66
N ILE A 137 7.02 13.62 10.39
CA ILE A 137 7.14 12.28 9.79
C ILE A 137 8.58 12.05 9.33
N ALA A 138 9.17 10.91 9.73
CA ALA A 138 10.47 10.45 9.24
C ALA A 138 10.32 9.09 8.54
N SER A 139 10.90 8.92 7.34
CA SER A 139 10.78 7.68 6.55
C SER A 139 12.14 7.08 6.19
N ASP A 140 12.32 5.79 6.46
CA ASP A 140 13.37 4.93 5.89
C ASP A 140 12.99 4.35 4.51
N ILE A 141 11.73 4.53 4.10
CA ILE A 141 11.20 3.97 2.85
C ILE A 141 11.29 5.02 1.77
N THR A 142 12.15 4.80 0.77
CA THR A 142 12.20 5.64 -0.42
C THR A 142 10.99 5.34 -1.32
N ALA A 143 10.25 6.38 -1.72
CA ALA A 143 9.13 6.23 -2.64
C ALA A 143 9.58 5.67 -4.00
N GLY A 144 8.67 5.04 -4.74
CA GLY A 144 8.93 4.47 -6.06
C GLY A 144 9.26 2.98 -6.04
N GLY A 145 9.82 2.45 -4.94
CA GLY A 145 10.23 1.04 -4.83
C GLY A 145 9.11 0.02 -4.61
N GLY A 146 7.84 0.40 -4.73
CA GLY A 146 6.72 -0.52 -4.48
C GLY A 146 6.56 -1.00 -3.03
N LEU A 147 7.31 -0.42 -2.08
CA LEU A 147 7.37 -0.82 -0.67
C LEU A 147 6.36 -0.10 0.25
N GLY A 148 5.37 0.58 -0.34
CA GLY A 148 4.23 1.10 0.40
C GLY A 148 4.53 2.28 1.36
N ALA A 149 5.49 3.15 1.04
CA ALA A 149 5.89 4.29 1.89
C ALA A 149 4.71 5.14 2.40
N LEU A 150 3.75 5.47 1.52
CA LEU A 150 2.59 6.27 1.90
C LEU A 150 1.63 5.52 2.84
N TYR A 151 1.47 4.20 2.65
CA TYR A 151 0.63 3.36 3.52
C TYR A 151 1.24 3.23 4.91
N ALA A 152 2.57 3.12 4.99
CA ALA A 152 3.29 3.15 6.26
C ALA A 152 3.12 4.53 6.94
N GLY A 153 3.22 5.63 6.19
CA GLY A 153 2.96 6.98 6.70
C GLY A 153 1.55 7.15 7.29
N ASP A 154 0.51 6.73 6.56
CA ASP A 154 -0.87 6.79 7.05
C ASP A 154 -1.04 5.95 8.31
N THR A 155 -0.49 4.74 8.31
CA THR A 155 -0.62 3.81 9.44
C THR A 155 0.09 4.34 10.69
N ALA A 156 1.31 4.86 10.54
CA ALA A 156 2.08 5.43 11.63
C ALA A 156 1.35 6.65 12.21
N LEU A 157 0.87 7.55 11.35
CA LEU A 157 0.13 8.74 11.77
C LEU A 157 -1.20 8.39 12.44
N ALA A 158 -1.96 7.44 11.89
CA ALA A 158 -3.23 7.03 12.48
C ALA A 158 -3.05 6.41 13.88
N LEU A 159 -2.00 5.60 14.08
CA LEU A 159 -1.67 5.05 15.39
C LEU A 159 -1.25 6.13 16.38
N ALA A 160 -0.35 7.04 15.98
CA ALA A 160 0.06 8.14 16.83
C ALA A 160 -1.15 9.01 17.23
N LEU A 161 -2.05 9.33 16.29
CA LEU A 161 -3.25 10.11 16.58
C LEU A 161 -4.25 9.37 17.48
N ALA A 162 -4.43 8.07 17.29
CA ALA A 162 -5.30 7.28 18.14
C ALA A 162 -4.73 7.14 19.57
N ASP A 163 -3.41 6.97 19.72
CA ASP A 163 -2.71 6.98 21.01
C ASP A 163 -2.80 8.35 21.68
N LEU A 164 -2.63 9.45 20.93
CA LEU A 164 -2.81 10.81 21.43
C LEU A 164 -4.21 11.04 22.01
N ALA A 165 -5.24 10.48 21.37
CA ALA A 165 -6.63 10.56 21.83
C ALA A 165 -6.94 9.61 22.99
N GLY A 166 -5.98 8.81 23.45
CA GLY A 166 -6.19 7.83 24.52
C GLY A 166 -7.12 6.69 24.11
N ALA A 167 -7.08 6.28 22.84
CA ALA A 167 -7.85 5.13 22.39
C ALA A 167 -7.46 3.88 23.19
N ASP A 168 -8.45 3.25 23.84
CA ASP A 168 -8.24 1.98 24.52
C ASP A 168 -7.96 0.86 23.50
N GLU A 169 -7.32 -0.22 23.97
CA GLU A 169 -7.21 -1.47 23.20
C GLU A 169 -6.54 -1.30 21.82
N LEU A 170 -5.59 -0.37 21.69
CA LEU A 170 -4.88 -0.12 20.43
C LEU A 170 -4.21 -1.36 19.85
N ASP A 171 -3.74 -2.28 20.70
CA ASP A 171 -3.10 -3.52 20.29
C ASP A 171 -4.10 -4.64 19.94
N GLU A 172 -5.40 -4.44 20.15
CA GLU A 172 -6.41 -5.45 19.87
C GLU A 172 -6.81 -5.51 18.39
N ALA A 173 -7.12 -6.73 17.94
CA ALA A 173 -7.44 -7.00 16.55
C ALA A 173 -8.63 -6.18 16.00
N PRO A 174 -9.73 -5.93 16.73
CA PRO A 174 -10.83 -5.09 16.25
C PRO A 174 -10.41 -3.64 16.02
N THR A 175 -9.63 -3.06 16.94
CA THR A 175 -9.12 -1.69 16.84
C THR A 175 -8.16 -1.55 15.66
N ARG A 176 -7.23 -2.51 15.49
CA ARG A 176 -6.31 -2.56 14.34
C ARG A 176 -7.05 -2.70 13.01
N ALA A 177 -8.11 -3.51 12.97
CA ALA A 177 -8.96 -3.64 11.78
C ALA A 177 -9.69 -2.33 11.46
N ARG A 178 -10.28 -1.68 12.46
CA ARG A 178 -10.96 -0.39 12.29
C ARG A 178 -10.00 0.70 11.80
N LEU A 179 -8.79 0.78 12.36
CA LEU A 179 -7.78 1.74 11.90
C LEU A 179 -7.35 1.48 10.45
N ALA A 180 -7.21 0.21 10.03
CA ALA A 180 -6.84 -0.14 8.65
C ALA A 180 -7.91 0.29 7.64
N GLU A 181 -9.18 0.12 7.99
CA GLU A 181 -10.31 0.59 7.18
C GLU A 181 -10.36 2.13 7.12
N ILE A 182 -10.10 2.81 8.23
CA ILE A 182 -10.06 4.28 8.27
C ILE A 182 -8.91 4.81 7.40
N CYS A 183 -7.71 4.25 7.51
CA CYS A 183 -6.56 4.66 6.69
C CYS A 183 -6.87 4.47 5.20
N SER A 184 -7.47 3.33 4.85
CA SER A 184 -7.88 3.03 3.48
C SER A 184 -8.94 4.01 2.97
N ALA A 185 -9.98 4.29 3.76
CA ALA A 185 -11.02 5.25 3.39
C ALA A 185 -10.46 6.66 3.22
N ALA A 186 -9.66 7.13 4.18
CA ALA A 186 -9.02 8.44 4.13
C ALA A 186 -8.13 8.58 2.88
N ALA A 187 -7.30 7.57 2.61
CA ALA A 187 -6.43 7.56 1.46
C ALA A 187 -7.23 7.54 0.14
N SER A 188 -8.32 6.78 0.04
CA SER A 188 -9.18 6.80 -1.16
C SER A 188 -9.82 8.15 -1.42
N SER A 189 -10.24 8.88 -0.37
CA SER A 189 -10.94 10.16 -0.50
C SER A 189 -10.02 11.37 -0.62
N HIS A 190 -8.77 11.26 -0.15
CA HIS A 190 -7.86 12.40 0.03
C HIS A 190 -6.50 12.21 -0.67
N SER A 191 -6.44 11.34 -1.68
CA SER A 191 -5.27 11.07 -2.51
C SER A 191 -5.63 11.11 -3.98
N SER A 192 -4.73 11.61 -4.82
CA SER A 192 -4.82 11.46 -6.27
C SER A 192 -4.26 10.13 -6.79
N LEU A 193 -3.70 9.30 -5.91
CA LEU A 193 -3.24 7.94 -6.20
C LEU A 193 -4.31 6.91 -5.86
N SER A 194 -4.43 5.88 -6.69
CA SER A 194 -5.23 4.69 -6.37
C SER A 194 -4.55 3.85 -5.29
N ILE A 195 -5.32 3.28 -4.37
CA ILE A 195 -4.76 2.61 -3.18
C ILE A 195 -4.85 1.08 -3.25
N LEU A 196 -4.11 0.33 -2.44
CA LEU A 196 -4.35 -1.10 -2.23
C LEU A 196 -4.60 -1.30 -0.73
N ARG A 197 -5.86 -1.53 -0.38
CA ARG A 197 -6.31 -1.63 1.03
C ARG A 197 -5.49 -2.64 1.84
N ALA A 198 -5.06 -3.71 1.17
CA ALA A 198 -4.31 -4.82 1.76
C ALA A 198 -3.01 -4.36 2.43
N ARG A 199 -2.43 -3.24 1.98
CA ARG A 199 -1.21 -2.68 2.56
C ARG A 199 -1.46 -2.05 3.94
N HIS A 200 -2.56 -1.32 4.14
CA HIS A 200 -2.94 -0.84 5.49
C HIS A 200 -3.30 -2.01 6.40
N THR A 201 -4.06 -2.98 5.90
CA THR A 201 -4.42 -4.20 6.64
C THR A 201 -3.17 -4.94 7.09
N ALA A 202 -2.20 -5.16 6.19
CA ALA A 202 -0.95 -5.83 6.54
C ALA A 202 -0.12 -5.03 7.53
N ALA A 203 0.04 -3.71 7.34
CA ALA A 203 0.82 -2.87 8.24
C ALA A 203 0.30 -2.89 9.69
N LEU A 204 -1.03 -2.98 9.89
CA LEU A 204 -1.67 -2.98 11.20
C LEU A 204 -1.93 -4.37 11.80
N ARG A 205 -2.07 -5.41 10.96
CA ARG A 205 -2.51 -6.76 11.39
C ARG A 205 -1.52 -7.86 11.01
N GLY A 206 -0.36 -7.50 10.47
CA GLY A 206 0.68 -8.42 10.04
C GLY A 206 1.51 -9.02 11.17
N GLN A 207 2.30 -10.02 10.81
CA GLN A 207 3.25 -10.72 11.68
C GLN A 207 4.55 -10.91 10.90
N GLY A 208 5.68 -10.50 11.47
CA GLY A 208 6.94 -10.32 10.74
C GLY A 208 7.51 -11.56 10.07
N ASP A 209 7.29 -12.74 10.65
CA ASP A 209 7.82 -14.01 10.15
C ASP A 209 6.86 -14.72 9.16
N SER A 210 5.83 -13.99 8.71
CA SER A 210 4.74 -14.46 7.85
C SER A 210 4.40 -13.44 6.76
N VAL A 211 3.53 -13.84 5.84
CA VAL A 211 2.77 -12.93 4.97
C VAL A 211 1.30 -12.99 5.35
N CYS A 212 0.61 -11.86 5.23
CA CYS A 212 -0.83 -11.76 5.39
C CYS A 212 -1.53 -12.27 4.14
N VAL A 213 -2.52 -13.14 4.30
CA VAL A 213 -3.45 -13.57 3.27
C VAL A 213 -4.79 -12.94 3.61
N ILE A 214 -5.20 -11.96 2.80
CA ILE A 214 -6.37 -11.11 3.04
C ILE A 214 -7.43 -11.49 2.00
N ASP A 215 -8.57 -11.99 2.46
CA ASP A 215 -9.71 -12.36 1.61
C ASP A 215 -10.80 -11.29 1.71
N TYR A 216 -11.07 -10.60 0.60
CA TYR A 216 -12.06 -9.52 0.56
C TYR A 216 -13.51 -10.00 0.39
N ALA A 217 -13.74 -11.30 0.19
CA ALA A 217 -15.08 -11.85 0.16
C ALA A 217 -15.71 -11.91 1.56
N ASP A 218 -14.90 -12.13 2.60
CA ASP A 218 -15.34 -12.24 3.99
C ASP A 218 -14.59 -11.31 4.97
N GLY A 219 -13.58 -10.57 4.51
CA GLY A 219 -12.76 -9.67 5.32
C GLY A 219 -11.74 -10.37 6.22
N SER A 220 -11.54 -11.67 6.06
CA SER A 220 -10.62 -12.45 6.87
C SER A 220 -9.16 -12.09 6.60
N VAL A 221 -8.34 -12.15 7.66
CA VAL A 221 -6.89 -12.03 7.58
C VAL A 221 -6.30 -13.26 8.25
N THR A 222 -5.62 -14.06 7.44
CA THR A 222 -4.88 -15.24 7.90
C THR A 222 -3.41 -15.09 7.55
N HIS A 223 -2.57 -15.99 8.05
CA HIS A 223 -1.13 -15.93 7.80
C HIS A 223 -0.65 -17.15 7.02
N ALA A 224 0.40 -16.95 6.23
CA ALA A 224 1.18 -18.01 5.60
C ALA A 224 2.69 -17.78 5.87
N PRO A 225 3.53 -18.82 5.88
CA PRO A 225 4.96 -18.66 6.13
C PRO A 225 5.63 -17.65 5.18
N HIS A 226 6.56 -16.84 5.68
CA HIS A 226 7.32 -15.92 4.85
C HIS A 226 8.12 -16.68 3.75
N PRO A 227 8.09 -16.26 2.47
CA PRO A 227 8.76 -16.99 1.39
C PRO A 227 10.29 -17.08 1.55
N GLY A 228 10.92 -16.19 2.32
CA GLY A 228 12.33 -16.33 2.70
C GLY A 228 12.65 -17.67 3.40
N LYS A 229 11.66 -18.31 4.06
CA LYS A 229 11.78 -19.67 4.64
C LYS A 229 11.95 -20.76 3.56
N LEU A 230 11.81 -20.43 2.28
CA LEU A 230 11.99 -21.33 1.13
C LEU A 230 13.37 -21.15 0.45
N GLY A 231 14.32 -20.46 1.09
CA GLY A 231 15.70 -20.38 0.60
C GLY A 231 15.95 -19.29 -0.44
N VAL A 232 15.19 -18.19 -0.36
CA VAL A 232 15.36 -17.00 -1.21
C VAL A 232 15.57 -15.74 -0.38
N ARG A 233 16.36 -14.80 -0.91
CA ARG A 233 16.34 -13.38 -0.53
C ARG A 233 15.41 -12.64 -1.48
N ILE A 234 14.81 -11.57 -0.98
CA ILE A 234 13.80 -10.80 -1.71
C ILE A 234 14.35 -9.39 -1.91
N PHE A 235 14.24 -8.86 -3.12
CA PHE A 235 14.71 -7.53 -3.46
C PHE A 235 13.61 -6.75 -4.18
N SER A 236 13.47 -5.48 -3.84
CA SER A 236 12.82 -4.50 -4.71
C SER A 236 13.87 -3.88 -5.62
N VAL A 237 13.59 -3.87 -6.92
CA VAL A 237 14.45 -3.27 -7.94
C VAL A 237 13.67 -2.19 -8.66
N ALA A 238 14.22 -0.98 -8.75
CA ALA A 238 13.61 0.13 -9.49
C ALA A 238 14.64 0.87 -10.35
N ARG A 239 14.18 1.46 -11.46
CA ARG A 239 15.01 2.37 -12.28
C ARG A 239 15.31 3.68 -11.56
N SER A 240 14.36 4.15 -10.77
CA SER A 240 14.46 5.40 -10.04
C SER A 240 13.60 5.31 -8.79
N LEU A 241 14.08 5.94 -7.74
CA LEU A 241 13.38 6.11 -6.47
C LEU A 241 13.21 7.61 -6.19
N GLY A 242 12.36 7.94 -5.22
CA GLY A 242 12.15 9.31 -4.73
C GLY A 242 10.78 9.90 -5.08
N ALA A 243 10.00 9.25 -5.93
CA ALA A 243 8.64 9.68 -6.25
C ALA A 243 7.64 8.50 -6.30
N PRO A 244 6.39 8.67 -5.82
CA PRO A 244 5.34 7.69 -6.05
C PRO A 244 4.94 7.65 -7.52
N HIS A 245 4.58 6.47 -8.03
CA HIS A 245 4.08 6.30 -9.38
C HIS A 245 2.54 6.41 -9.38
N GLY A 246 2.00 7.28 -10.23
CA GLY A 246 0.57 7.60 -10.24
C GLY A 246 -0.05 7.73 -11.63
N ASP A 247 0.70 7.47 -12.70
CA ASP A 247 0.30 7.78 -14.07
C ASP A 247 -0.95 6.98 -14.53
N GLN A 248 -1.20 5.83 -13.90
CA GLN A 248 -2.36 4.99 -14.17
C GLN A 248 -3.42 5.03 -13.06
N ALA A 249 -3.31 5.95 -12.08
CA ALA A 249 -4.20 6.02 -10.93
C ALA A 249 -5.68 6.17 -11.34
N GLU A 250 -5.97 7.04 -12.30
CA GLU A 250 -7.34 7.25 -12.82
C GLU A 250 -7.90 5.99 -13.48
N ARG A 251 -7.07 5.30 -14.29
CA ARG A 251 -7.46 4.04 -14.96
C ARG A 251 -7.79 2.95 -13.95
N ILE A 252 -6.95 2.80 -12.91
CA ILE A 252 -7.15 1.79 -11.87
C ILE A 252 -8.38 2.12 -11.02
N THR A 253 -8.60 3.40 -10.70
CA THR A 253 -9.82 3.83 -10.00
C THR A 253 -11.06 3.55 -10.82
N ALA A 254 -11.07 3.88 -12.13
CA ALA A 254 -12.21 3.61 -13.01
C ALA A 254 -12.57 2.11 -13.09
N ARG A 255 -11.56 1.24 -13.15
CA ARG A 255 -11.72 -0.22 -13.10
C ARG A 255 -12.36 -0.72 -11.82
N ARG A 256 -12.01 -0.12 -10.68
CA ARG A 256 -12.56 -0.51 -9.37
C ARG A 256 -13.99 -0.03 -9.21
N THR A 257 -14.26 1.21 -9.59
CA THR A 257 -15.62 1.75 -9.67
C THR A 257 -16.50 0.89 -10.58
N PHE A 258 -15.97 0.41 -11.71
CA PHE A 258 -16.70 -0.51 -12.57
C PHE A 258 -17.10 -1.83 -11.86
N ILE A 259 -16.20 -2.41 -11.06
CA ILE A 259 -16.51 -3.60 -10.26
C ILE A 259 -17.53 -3.28 -9.16
N ASP A 260 -17.41 -2.13 -8.50
CA ASP A 260 -18.35 -1.67 -7.47
C ASP A 260 -19.76 -1.43 -8.04
N ASP A 261 -19.85 -0.83 -9.23
CA ASP A 261 -21.10 -0.63 -9.97
C ASP A 261 -21.74 -1.98 -10.34
N ALA A 262 -20.93 -2.94 -10.79
CA ALA A 262 -21.41 -4.28 -11.10
C ALA A 262 -21.96 -4.99 -9.86
N CYS A 263 -21.23 -4.95 -8.74
CA CYS A 263 -21.70 -5.47 -7.45
C CYS A 263 -23.04 -4.86 -7.03
N THR A 264 -23.15 -3.53 -7.15
CA THR A 264 -24.38 -2.78 -6.85
C THR A 264 -25.54 -3.23 -7.74
N ASN A 265 -25.32 -3.37 -9.05
CA ASN A 265 -26.34 -3.83 -10.00
C ASN A 265 -26.85 -5.23 -9.68
N PHE A 266 -25.96 -6.15 -9.31
CA PHE A 266 -26.33 -7.53 -8.98
C PHE A 266 -26.77 -7.73 -7.53
N GLY A 267 -26.72 -6.69 -6.69
CA GLY A 267 -27.09 -6.78 -5.28
C GLY A 267 -26.19 -7.72 -4.46
N VAL A 268 -24.91 -7.82 -4.83
CA VAL A 268 -23.92 -8.69 -4.17
C VAL A 268 -22.82 -7.86 -3.50
N ALA A 269 -22.23 -8.39 -2.44
CA ALA A 269 -21.12 -7.72 -1.75
C ALA A 269 -19.79 -7.85 -2.55
N SER A 270 -19.67 -8.89 -3.37
CA SER A 270 -18.54 -9.08 -4.27
C SER A 270 -18.95 -9.93 -5.49
N LEU A 271 -18.27 -9.73 -6.62
CA LEU A 271 -18.54 -10.52 -7.83
C LEU A 271 -18.18 -12.01 -7.66
N ARG A 272 -17.34 -12.38 -6.68
CA ARG A 272 -17.12 -13.80 -6.30
C ARG A 272 -18.37 -14.54 -5.85
N GLN A 273 -19.43 -13.84 -5.45
CA GLN A 273 -20.72 -14.45 -5.09
C GLN A 273 -21.54 -14.86 -6.33
N LEU A 274 -21.17 -14.38 -7.52
CA LEU A 274 -21.86 -14.67 -8.76
C LEU A 274 -21.24 -15.89 -9.45
N PRO A 275 -22.00 -16.97 -9.72
CA PRO A 275 -21.56 -17.98 -10.67
C PRO A 275 -21.46 -17.36 -12.06
N ASN A 276 -20.42 -17.73 -12.81
CA ASN A 276 -20.12 -17.21 -14.16
C ASN A 276 -20.10 -15.67 -14.18
N ALA A 277 -19.36 -15.07 -13.23
CA ALA A 277 -19.32 -13.63 -13.03
C ALA A 277 -18.90 -12.88 -14.30
N VAL A 278 -17.95 -13.43 -15.06
CA VAL A 278 -17.47 -12.85 -16.32
C VAL A 278 -18.62 -12.69 -17.31
N GLU A 279 -19.35 -13.77 -17.60
CA GLU A 279 -20.45 -13.76 -18.56
C GLU A 279 -21.56 -12.81 -18.14
N ARG A 280 -21.96 -12.86 -16.88
CA ARG A 280 -23.05 -12.01 -16.35
C ARG A 280 -22.70 -10.53 -16.40
N VAL A 281 -21.47 -10.16 -16.04
CA VAL A 281 -21.03 -8.76 -16.10
C VAL A 281 -21.00 -8.29 -17.55
N VAL A 282 -20.58 -9.13 -18.50
CA VAL A 282 -20.60 -8.77 -19.92
C VAL A 282 -22.04 -8.57 -20.43
N GLU A 283 -22.95 -9.50 -20.12
CA GLU A 283 -24.38 -9.37 -20.47
C GLU A 283 -24.98 -8.06 -19.91
N TRP A 284 -24.65 -7.71 -18.67
CA TRP A 284 -25.07 -6.45 -18.06
C TRP A 284 -24.49 -5.23 -18.78
N VAL A 285 -23.21 -5.26 -19.14
CA VAL A 285 -22.56 -4.19 -19.91
C VAL A 285 -23.21 -4.02 -21.28
N GLU A 286 -23.46 -5.10 -22.01
CA GLU A 286 -24.13 -5.07 -23.30
C GLU A 286 -25.54 -4.47 -23.20
N ALA A 287 -26.35 -4.93 -22.25
CA ALA A 287 -27.69 -4.41 -22.01
C ALA A 287 -27.68 -2.91 -21.64
N ARG A 288 -26.74 -2.48 -20.79
CA ARG A 288 -26.58 -1.08 -20.40
C ARG A 288 -26.23 -0.20 -21.61
N ARG A 289 -25.35 -0.67 -22.49
CA ARG A 289 -24.98 0.04 -23.73
C ARG A 289 -26.11 0.08 -24.75
N GLU A 290 -26.88 -1.00 -24.88
CA GLU A 290 -28.05 -1.06 -25.78
C GLU A 290 -29.14 -0.07 -25.34
N VAL A 291 -29.46 -0.04 -24.04
CA VAL A 291 -30.56 0.79 -23.51
C VAL A 291 -30.18 2.26 -23.34
N SER A 292 -28.96 2.53 -22.84
CA SER A 292 -28.56 3.87 -22.39
C SER A 292 -27.50 4.53 -23.27
N GLY A 293 -26.98 3.81 -24.27
CA GLY A 293 -25.97 4.29 -25.21
C GLY A 293 -24.55 3.77 -24.92
N PRO A 294 -23.67 3.75 -25.94
CA PRO A 294 -22.39 3.04 -25.91
C PRO A 294 -21.36 3.60 -24.91
N ASP A 295 -21.49 4.86 -24.50
CA ASP A 295 -20.57 5.54 -23.58
C ASP A 295 -20.95 5.34 -22.10
N THR A 296 -22.06 4.65 -21.82
CA THR A 296 -22.55 4.46 -20.45
C THR A 296 -21.86 3.34 -19.69
N ALA A 297 -21.10 2.48 -20.38
CA ALA A 297 -20.35 1.37 -19.82
C ALA A 297 -19.11 1.10 -20.68
N PRO A 298 -18.06 0.43 -20.16
CA PRO A 298 -16.89 0.07 -20.96
C PRO A 298 -17.25 -0.85 -22.13
N ASP A 299 -16.32 -0.99 -23.06
CA ASP A 299 -16.42 -2.00 -24.11
C ASP A 299 -16.60 -3.42 -23.51
N PRO A 300 -17.53 -4.26 -24.03
CA PRO A 300 -17.79 -5.59 -23.49
C PRO A 300 -16.56 -6.49 -23.38
N GLU A 301 -15.63 -6.44 -24.36
CA GLU A 301 -14.42 -7.26 -24.31
C GLU A 301 -13.44 -6.73 -23.26
N LYS A 302 -13.32 -5.41 -23.08
CA LYS A 302 -12.53 -4.83 -21.97
C LYS A 302 -13.11 -5.20 -20.60
N ALA A 303 -14.43 -5.22 -20.47
CA ALA A 303 -15.09 -5.70 -19.25
C ALA A 303 -14.78 -7.17 -18.99
N ARG A 304 -14.86 -8.01 -20.04
CA ARG A 304 -14.52 -9.44 -19.97
C ARG A 304 -13.08 -9.66 -19.51
N GLU A 305 -12.11 -9.01 -20.15
CA GLU A 305 -10.69 -9.08 -19.81
C GLU A 305 -10.47 -8.70 -18.35
N TRP A 306 -11.08 -7.61 -17.89
CA TRP A 306 -10.87 -7.11 -16.54
C TRP A 306 -11.45 -8.02 -15.46
N VAL A 307 -12.67 -8.54 -15.65
CA VAL A 307 -13.28 -9.47 -14.68
C VAL A 307 -12.52 -10.81 -14.67
N ARG A 308 -12.09 -11.31 -15.85
CA ARG A 308 -11.29 -12.54 -15.96
C ARG A 308 -9.93 -12.38 -15.28
N TYR A 309 -9.28 -11.22 -15.44
CA TYR A 309 -8.07 -10.88 -14.70
C TYR A 309 -8.30 -10.98 -13.19
N CYS A 310 -9.35 -10.36 -12.67
CA CYS A 310 -9.64 -10.39 -11.23
C CYS A 310 -9.89 -11.81 -10.71
N GLU A 311 -10.64 -12.62 -11.45
CA GLU A 311 -10.93 -14.02 -11.11
C GLU A 311 -9.65 -14.86 -11.10
N THR A 312 -8.86 -14.79 -12.18
CA THR A 312 -7.64 -15.60 -12.33
C THR A 312 -6.59 -15.21 -11.31
N GLU A 313 -6.37 -13.91 -11.09
CA GLU A 313 -5.42 -13.42 -10.10
C GLU A 313 -5.84 -13.81 -8.67
N THR A 314 -7.15 -13.84 -8.38
CA THR A 314 -7.68 -14.37 -7.10
C THR A 314 -7.36 -15.85 -6.92
N LEU A 315 -7.59 -16.68 -7.95
CA LEU A 315 -7.29 -18.11 -7.90
C LEU A 315 -5.79 -18.37 -7.71
N ARG A 316 -4.94 -17.59 -8.37
CA ARG A 316 -3.48 -17.66 -8.21
C ARG A 316 -3.04 -17.28 -6.81
N SER A 317 -3.62 -16.22 -6.21
CA SER A 317 -3.34 -15.84 -4.83
C SER A 317 -3.71 -16.93 -3.83
N LEU A 318 -4.88 -17.57 -4.00
CA LEU A 318 -5.30 -18.70 -3.18
C LEU A 318 -4.33 -19.88 -3.31
N ALA A 319 -3.91 -20.20 -4.53
CA ALA A 319 -2.94 -21.26 -4.80
C ALA A 319 -1.56 -20.94 -4.22
N ALA A 320 -1.09 -19.70 -4.33
CA ALA A 320 0.18 -19.25 -3.76
C ALA A 320 0.17 -19.33 -2.23
N ALA A 321 -0.92 -18.89 -1.59
CA ALA A 321 -1.11 -19.03 -0.14
C ALA A 321 -1.09 -20.51 0.29
N LYS A 322 -1.71 -21.41 -0.47
CA LYS A 322 -1.64 -22.86 -0.25
C LYS A 322 -0.21 -23.40 -0.41
N ALA A 323 0.49 -23.01 -1.48
CA ALA A 323 1.88 -23.41 -1.73
C ALA A 323 2.82 -22.98 -0.59
N LEU A 324 2.68 -21.75 -0.08
CA LEU A 324 3.41 -21.26 1.09
C LEU A 324 3.16 -22.11 2.35
N ARG A 325 1.88 -22.37 2.68
CA ARG A 325 1.50 -23.17 3.85
C ARG A 325 2.02 -24.61 3.76
N SER A 326 2.02 -25.18 2.56
CA SER A 326 2.54 -26.53 2.31
C SER A 326 4.05 -26.58 2.01
N ARG A 327 4.76 -25.44 2.07
CA ARG A 327 6.20 -25.32 1.75
C ARG A 327 6.58 -25.89 0.38
N ARG A 328 5.72 -25.76 -0.62
CA ARG A 328 5.94 -26.20 -2.00
C ARG A 328 6.57 -25.07 -2.82
N SER A 329 7.90 -24.92 -2.72
CA SER A 329 8.66 -23.84 -3.38
C SER A 329 8.45 -23.80 -4.89
N ASP A 330 8.52 -24.97 -5.54
CA ASP A 330 8.47 -25.04 -7.01
C ASP A 330 7.10 -24.62 -7.53
N GLU A 331 6.03 -25.03 -6.83
CA GLU A 331 4.66 -24.61 -7.14
C GLU A 331 4.46 -23.11 -6.89
N LEU A 332 4.99 -22.57 -5.78
CA LEU A 332 4.93 -21.14 -5.49
C LEU A 332 5.58 -20.34 -6.62
N PHE A 333 6.84 -20.62 -6.97
CA PHE A 333 7.57 -19.84 -7.96
C PHE A 333 7.01 -20.05 -9.38
N THR A 334 6.46 -21.23 -9.69
CA THR A 334 5.69 -21.45 -10.93
C THR A 334 4.46 -20.54 -10.99
N LEU A 335 3.68 -20.46 -9.90
CA LEU A 335 2.52 -19.59 -9.81
C LEU A 335 2.91 -18.10 -9.89
N LEU A 336 4.01 -17.70 -9.26
CA LEU A 336 4.47 -16.32 -9.28
C LEU A 336 4.99 -15.89 -10.66
N ASN A 337 5.61 -16.80 -11.41
CA ASN A 337 6.12 -16.55 -12.77
C ASN A 337 5.08 -16.72 -13.87
N SER A 338 3.93 -17.35 -13.58
CA SER A 338 2.90 -17.51 -14.61
C SER A 338 2.44 -16.13 -15.09
N PRO A 339 2.20 -15.92 -16.39
CA PRO A 339 1.67 -14.65 -16.86
C PRO A 339 0.32 -14.38 -16.18
N SER A 340 0.05 -13.11 -15.90
CA SER A 340 -1.30 -12.66 -15.60
C SER A 340 -2.14 -12.66 -16.89
N GLU A 341 -3.45 -12.75 -16.76
CA GLU A 341 -4.37 -12.56 -17.89
C GLU A 341 -4.13 -11.22 -18.58
N ALA A 342 -4.44 -11.15 -19.87
CA ALA A 342 -4.25 -9.94 -20.67
C ALA A 342 -5.00 -8.75 -20.05
N HIS A 343 -4.29 -7.63 -19.91
CA HIS A 343 -4.81 -6.39 -19.37
C HIS A 343 -4.06 -5.19 -19.93
N ASP A 344 -4.71 -4.03 -19.98
CA ASP A 344 -4.14 -2.73 -20.35
C ASP A 344 -3.51 -1.95 -19.17
N ILE A 345 -3.09 -2.66 -18.11
CA ILE A 345 -2.21 -2.09 -17.08
C ILE A 345 -0.77 -2.19 -17.55
N GLU A 346 -0.08 -1.05 -17.61
CA GLU A 346 1.36 -1.01 -17.89
C GLU A 346 2.15 -1.46 -16.66
N THR A 347 3.09 -2.39 -16.90
CA THR A 347 3.95 -3.03 -15.92
C THR A 347 5.40 -3.01 -16.40
N PRO A 348 6.39 -3.07 -15.48
CA PRO A 348 7.82 -3.07 -15.83
C PRO A 348 8.29 -4.47 -16.28
N ASP A 349 7.65 -5.03 -17.30
CA ASP A 349 7.86 -6.43 -17.72
C ASP A 349 9.27 -6.71 -18.24
N ASP A 350 9.91 -5.71 -18.83
CA ASP A 350 11.30 -5.78 -19.27
C ASP A 350 12.27 -5.89 -18.07
N LEU A 351 11.98 -5.20 -16.96
CA LEU A 351 12.75 -5.31 -15.72
C LEU A 351 12.47 -6.65 -15.01
N VAL A 352 11.25 -7.19 -15.12
CA VAL A 352 10.93 -8.54 -14.66
C VAL A 352 11.78 -9.57 -15.42
N ALA A 353 11.79 -9.50 -16.76
CA ALA A 353 12.59 -10.38 -17.60
C ALA A 353 14.08 -10.27 -17.25
N LEU A 354 14.59 -9.05 -17.10
CA LEU A 354 15.98 -8.81 -16.74
C LEU A 354 16.35 -9.38 -15.36
N ALA A 355 15.47 -9.26 -14.36
CA ALA A 355 15.70 -9.83 -13.03
C ALA A 355 15.79 -11.37 -13.09
N LEU A 356 14.95 -12.02 -13.91
CA LEU A 356 15.02 -13.47 -14.14
C LEU A 356 16.32 -13.86 -14.85
N GLU A 357 16.71 -13.13 -15.90
CA GLU A 357 17.96 -13.33 -16.63
C GLU A 357 19.20 -13.21 -15.72
N ARG A 358 19.14 -12.32 -14.71
CA ARG A 358 20.22 -12.08 -13.74
C ARG A 358 20.14 -12.99 -12.49
N GLY A 359 19.29 -14.01 -12.49
CA GLY A 359 19.33 -15.10 -11.50
C GLY A 359 18.23 -15.11 -10.45
N ALA A 360 17.19 -14.28 -10.59
CA ALA A 360 15.98 -14.44 -9.80
C ALA A 360 15.25 -15.74 -10.20
N VAL A 361 14.81 -16.54 -9.22
CA VAL A 361 13.94 -17.70 -9.48
C VAL A 361 12.51 -17.27 -9.78
N SER A 362 12.12 -16.08 -9.29
CA SER A 362 10.87 -15.43 -9.66
C SER A 362 11.00 -13.93 -9.58
N ALA A 363 10.28 -13.22 -10.43
CA ALA A 363 10.18 -11.77 -10.40
C ALA A 363 8.79 -11.32 -10.84
N ARG A 364 8.26 -10.25 -10.23
CA ARG A 364 6.94 -9.69 -10.54
C ARG A 364 6.95 -8.17 -10.37
N PRO A 365 6.05 -7.43 -11.05
CA PRO A 365 5.79 -6.04 -10.71
C PRO A 365 5.50 -5.88 -9.22
N ALA A 366 6.09 -4.87 -8.56
CA ALA A 366 5.93 -4.67 -7.11
C ALA A 366 4.58 -4.09 -6.71
N ALA A 367 3.91 -3.43 -7.65
CA ALA A 367 2.52 -3.01 -7.57
C ALA A 367 2.02 -2.75 -8.99
N ALA A 368 1.32 -3.72 -9.59
CA ALA A 368 0.84 -3.63 -10.97
C ALA A 368 0.03 -2.33 -11.21
N GLY A 369 0.58 -1.46 -12.07
CA GLY A 369 0.02 -0.16 -12.42
C GLY A 369 0.23 0.99 -11.42
N MET A 370 0.82 0.72 -10.25
CA MET A 370 1.10 1.72 -9.20
C MET A 370 2.59 1.79 -8.82
N SER A 371 3.46 1.06 -9.53
CA SER A 371 4.92 1.13 -9.39
C SER A 371 5.59 0.58 -10.65
N GLN A 372 6.74 1.14 -10.99
CA GLN A 372 7.66 0.63 -12.03
C GLN A 372 8.79 -0.22 -11.43
N ALA A 373 8.68 -0.59 -10.15
CA ALA A 373 9.60 -1.48 -9.47
C ALA A 373 9.17 -2.95 -9.62
N VAL A 374 10.12 -3.85 -9.37
CA VAL A 374 9.96 -5.31 -9.42
C VAL A 374 10.34 -5.91 -8.08
N ILE A 375 9.56 -6.88 -7.59
CA ILE A 375 9.95 -7.76 -6.49
C ILE A 375 10.58 -9.01 -7.08
N ALA A 376 11.87 -9.21 -6.81
CA ALA A 376 12.65 -10.35 -7.24
C ALA A 376 12.93 -11.30 -6.07
N PHE A 377 12.71 -12.59 -6.28
CA PHE A 377 13.02 -13.68 -5.38
C PHE A 377 14.27 -14.38 -5.90
N VAL A 378 15.36 -14.31 -5.14
CA VAL A 378 16.69 -14.77 -5.60
C VAL A 378 17.19 -15.88 -4.67
N PRO A 379 17.61 -17.04 -5.19
CA PRO A 379 18.18 -18.10 -4.37
C PRO A 379 19.35 -17.60 -3.52
N LEU A 380 19.44 -18.07 -2.27
CA LEU A 380 20.47 -17.60 -1.31
C LEU A 380 21.90 -17.61 -1.87
N ARG A 381 22.25 -18.64 -2.65
CA ARG A 381 23.60 -18.79 -3.23
C ARG A 381 23.96 -17.73 -4.28
N GLY A 382 22.97 -17.12 -4.93
CA GLY A 382 23.18 -16.13 -6.00
C GLY A 382 22.82 -14.70 -5.59
N ALA A 383 22.36 -14.48 -4.35
CA ALA A 383 21.78 -13.22 -3.93
C ALA A 383 22.77 -12.04 -3.92
N ASP A 384 24.02 -12.27 -3.49
CA ASP A 384 25.03 -11.20 -3.48
C ASP A 384 25.47 -10.82 -4.91
N ALA A 385 25.63 -11.82 -5.79
CA ALA A 385 25.94 -11.58 -7.19
C ALA A 385 24.79 -10.85 -7.92
N PHE A 386 23.53 -11.20 -7.61
CA PHE A 386 22.37 -10.48 -8.12
C PHE A 386 22.35 -9.02 -7.65
N LEU A 387 22.60 -8.79 -6.36
CA LEU A 387 22.64 -7.44 -5.78
C LEU A 387 23.73 -6.58 -6.43
N GLU A 388 24.93 -7.13 -6.63
CA GLU A 388 26.02 -6.44 -7.32
C GLU A 388 25.68 -6.13 -8.78
N ALA A 389 25.18 -7.13 -9.52
CA ALA A 389 24.83 -6.97 -10.93
C ALA A 389 23.69 -5.97 -11.14
N MET A 390 22.63 -6.05 -10.32
CA MET A 390 21.49 -5.14 -10.43
C MET A 390 21.82 -3.75 -9.90
N GLY A 391 22.57 -3.65 -8.80
CA GLY A 391 22.95 -2.39 -8.17
C GLY A 391 23.91 -1.52 -8.99
N ALA A 392 24.50 -2.07 -10.07
CA ALA A 392 25.28 -1.31 -11.04
C ALA A 392 24.42 -0.38 -11.90
N ASP A 393 23.20 -0.82 -12.25
CA ASP A 393 22.32 -0.15 -13.22
C ASP A 393 21.03 0.38 -12.59
N PHE A 394 20.62 -0.18 -11.43
CA PHE A 394 19.33 0.06 -10.81
C PHE A 394 19.45 0.34 -9.31
N GLU A 395 18.39 0.92 -8.75
CA GLU A 395 18.24 1.04 -7.32
C GLU A 395 17.67 -0.27 -6.75
N VAL A 396 18.40 -0.88 -5.82
CA VAL A 396 18.06 -2.17 -5.23
C VAL A 396 17.91 -2.03 -3.73
N VAL A 397 16.78 -2.50 -3.20
CA VAL A 397 16.46 -2.50 -1.78
C VAL A 397 16.13 -3.91 -1.34
N GLU A 398 16.84 -4.43 -0.34
CA GLU A 398 16.52 -5.75 0.21
C GLU A 398 15.23 -5.71 1.03
N VAL A 399 14.37 -6.69 0.80
CA VAL A 399 13.09 -6.86 1.49
C VAL A 399 13.26 -7.93 2.57
N SER A 400 13.68 -7.48 3.76
CA SER A 400 13.84 -8.31 4.95
C SER A 400 12.60 -8.28 5.84
N PRO A 401 12.27 -9.36 6.58
CA PRO A 401 11.14 -9.40 7.52
C PRO A 401 11.00 -8.15 8.40
N GLY A 402 9.80 -7.58 8.45
CA GLY A 402 9.49 -6.38 9.26
C GLY A 402 8.77 -6.68 10.57
N VAL A 403 8.49 -5.63 11.35
CA VAL A 403 7.64 -5.69 12.56
C VAL A 403 6.36 -4.91 12.31
N VAL A 404 5.23 -5.41 12.80
CA VAL A 404 3.92 -4.74 12.69
C VAL A 404 3.96 -3.31 13.23
N ALA A 405 3.05 -2.46 12.78
CA ALA A 405 2.98 -1.08 13.25
C ALA A 405 2.69 -0.99 14.75
N GLY A 406 3.23 0.01 15.44
CA GLY A 406 3.08 0.16 16.89
C GLY A 406 3.49 1.55 17.38
N VAL A 407 3.10 1.86 18.62
CA VAL A 407 3.53 3.06 19.34
C VAL A 407 4.95 2.85 19.86
N ASP A 408 5.83 3.83 19.62
CA ASP A 408 7.24 3.79 19.99
C ASP A 408 7.43 4.49 21.34
N LYS A 409 8.09 3.80 22.29
CA LYS A 409 8.50 4.38 23.56
C LYS A 409 9.94 4.89 23.42
N LEU A 410 10.11 6.21 23.39
CA LEU A 410 11.41 6.89 23.21
C LEU A 410 12.00 7.37 24.53
#